data_AF-X1GT53-F1
#
_entry.id   AF-X1GT53-F1
#
_cell.length_a   1.000
_cell.length_b   1.000
_cell.length_c   1.000
_cell.angle_alpha   90.00
_cell.angle_beta   90.00
_cell.angle_gamma   90.00
#
_symmetry.space_group_name_H-M   'P 1'
#
loop_
_entity.id
_entity.type
_entity.pdbx_description
1 polymer ?
#
loop_
_entity_poly.entity_id
_entity_poly.type
_entity_poly.pdbx_seq_one_letter_code
_entity_poly.pdbx_strand_id
1 'polypeptide(L)' 'MAEIRPLDHIAKKWARVTPQRRPDYEFGINNPRRDWAEAAAAADGTWKEAITAAAAAGR' A
#
# COMPACT_ATOMS: atom_id res chain seq x y z
N MET A 1 -9.75 6.94 -30.79
CA MET A 1 -10.48 6.23 -29.72
C MET A 1 -9.52 5.21 -29.13
N ALA A 2 -9.30 5.21 -27.81
CA ALA A 2 -8.33 4.28 -27.22
C ALA A 2 -8.80 2.83 -27.36
N GLU A 3 -7.91 1.91 -27.72
CA GLU A 3 -8.20 0.48 -27.91
C GLU A 3 -8.33 -0.24 -26.56
N ILE A 4 -9.44 0.01 -25.86
CA ILE A 4 -9.72 -0.54 -24.53
C ILE A 4 -10.74 -1.67 -24.67
N ARG A 5 -10.51 -2.77 -23.94
CA ARG A 5 -11.43 -3.92 -23.87
C ARG A 5 -12.78 -3.49 -23.26
N PRO A 6 -13.90 -4.16 -23.61
CA PRO A 6 -15.19 -3.88 -23.00
C PRO A 6 -15.13 -3.97 -21.47
N LEU A 7 -15.87 -3.10 -20.78
CA LEU A 7 -15.87 -3.01 -19.32
C LEU A 7 -16.23 -4.34 -18.66
N ASP A 8 -17.20 -5.08 -19.22
CA ASP A 8 -17.61 -6.39 -18.72
C ASP A 8 -16.46 -7.40 -18.72
N HIS A 9 -15.61 -7.36 -19.74
CA HIS A 9 -14.45 -8.25 -19.82
C HIS A 9 -13.43 -7.90 -18.73
N ILE A 10 -13.23 -6.60 -18.48
CA ILE A 10 -12.33 -6.12 -17.42
C ILE A 10 -12.89 -6.52 -16.04
N ALA A 11 -14.18 -6.27 -15.79
CA ALA A 11 -14.84 -6.61 -14.53
C ALA A 11 -14.79 -8.12 -14.24
N LYS A 12 -15.13 -8.97 -15.22
CA LYS A 12 -15.04 -10.44 -15.11
C LYS A 12 -13.62 -10.92 -14.82
N LYS A 13 -12.62 -10.32 -15.46
CA LYS A 13 -11.21 -10.62 -15.17
C LYS A 13 -10.92 -10.32 -13.70
N TRP A 14 -11.16 -9.09 -13.25
CA TRP A 14 -10.89 -8.68 -11.86
C TRP A 14 -11.58 -9.58 -10.84
N ALA A 15 -12.87 -9.87 -11.01
CA ALA A 15 -13.62 -10.77 -10.13
C ALA A 15 -13.01 -12.17 -10.04
N ARG A 16 -12.52 -12.72 -11.17
CA ARG A 16 -11.89 -14.04 -11.20
C ARG A 16 -10.50 -14.05 -10.59
N VAL A 17 -9.69 -13.04 -10.90
CA VAL A 17 -8.25 -13.09 -10.61
C VAL A 17 -7.92 -12.56 -9.22
N THR A 18 -8.61 -11.55 -8.69
CA THR A 18 -8.27 -10.95 -7.39
C THR A 18 -8.35 -11.92 -6.21
N PRO A 19 -9.40 -12.76 -6.07
CA PRO A 19 -9.47 -13.70 -4.96
C PRO A 19 -8.30 -14.69 -4.91
N GLN A 20 -7.71 -15.01 -6.06
CA GLN A 20 -6.60 -15.95 -6.17
C GLN A 20 -5.29 -15.42 -5.57
N ARG A 21 -5.14 -14.09 -5.40
CA ARG A 21 -3.96 -13.48 -4.75
C ARG A 21 -4.15 -13.24 -3.26
N ARG A 22 -5.32 -13.58 -2.71
CA ARG A 22 -5.55 -13.46 -1.26
C ARG A 22 -4.46 -14.19 -0.45
N PRO A 23 -4.03 -15.43 -0.80
CA PRO A 23 -2.96 -16.10 -0.07
C PRO A 23 -1.62 -15.36 -0.11
N ASP A 24 -1.25 -14.78 -1.25
CA ASP A 24 -0.02 -14.00 -1.39
C ASP A 24 -0.06 -12.72 -0.53
N TYR A 25 -1.23 -12.08 -0.47
CA TYR A 25 -1.47 -10.92 0.39
C TYR A 25 -1.37 -11.28 1.88
N GLU A 26 -2.03 -12.37 2.29
CA GLU A 26 -1.96 -12.89 3.67
C GLU A 26 -0.52 -13.27 4.03
N PHE A 27 0.21 -13.92 3.13
CA PHE A 27 1.62 -14.25 3.34
C PHE A 27 2.46 -12.99 3.56
N GLY A 28 2.27 -11.95 2.74
CA GLY A 28 3.01 -10.69 2.86
C GLY A 28 2.74 -9.94 4.16
N ILE A 29 1.51 -9.98 4.69
CA ILE A 29 1.17 -9.42 6.00
C ILE A 29 1.84 -10.19 7.13
N ASN A 30 1.78 -11.53 7.07
CA ASN A 30 2.28 -12.38 8.14
C ASN A 30 3.81 -12.54 8.11
N ASN A 31 4.44 -12.28 6.96
CA ASN A 31 5.88 -12.43 6.75
C ASN A 31 6.47 -11.14 6.16
N PRO A 32 6.39 -10.01 6.88
CA PRO A 32 6.90 -8.76 6.37
C PRO A 32 8.43 -8.84 6.27
N ARG A 33 9.00 -8.28 5.19
CA ARG A 33 10.47 -8.23 4.99
C ARG A 33 11.20 -7.44 6.09
N ARG A 34 10.49 -6.52 6.74
CA ARG A 34 10.95 -5.71 7.87
C ARG A 34 9.81 -5.63 8.85
N ASP A 35 10.10 -5.86 10.14
CA ASP A 35 9.09 -5.80 11.18
C ASP A 35 8.44 -4.42 11.23
N TRP A 36 7.11 -4.39 11.17
CA TRP A 36 6.36 -3.14 11.10
C TRP A 36 6.31 -2.42 12.44
N ALA A 37 6.27 -3.16 13.56
CA ALA A 37 6.22 -2.56 14.88
C ALA A 37 7.54 -1.88 15.21
N GLU A 38 8.66 -2.55 14.95
CA GLU A 38 10.01 -2.00 15.10
C GLU A 38 10.25 -0.83 14.15
N ALA A 39 9.85 -0.96 12.88
CA ALA A 39 9.97 0.13 11.92
C ALA A 39 9.14 1.36 12.33
N ALA A 40 7.93 1.16 12.84
CA ALA A 40 7.08 2.24 13.34
C ALA A 40 7.67 2.90 14.59
N ALA A 41 8.19 2.11 15.54
CA ALA A 41 8.84 2.64 16.74
C ALA A 41 10.10 3.45 16.40
N ALA A 42 10.92 2.96 15.48
CA ALA A 42 12.13 3.66 15.03
C ALA A 42 11.81 4.99 14.30
N ALA A 43 10.61 5.10 13.70
CA ALA A 43 10.19 6.29 12.96
C ALA A 43 9.63 7.42 13.85
N ASP A 44 9.49 7.24 15.17
CA ASP A 44 8.95 8.27 16.08
C ASP A 44 9.74 9.58 16.03
N GLY A 45 11.08 9.49 16.01
CA GLY A 45 11.96 10.65 15.87
C GLY A 45 11.77 11.37 14.53
N THR A 46 11.74 10.61 13.43
CA THR A 46 11.50 11.14 12.08
C THR A 46 10.13 11.80 11.96
N TRP A 47 9.09 11.26 12.61
CA TRP A 47 7.77 11.88 12.64
C TRP A 47 7.82 13.27 13.30
N LYS A 48 8.46 13.39 14.47
CA LYS A 48 8.62 14.68 15.17
C LYS A 48 9.35 15.69 14.31
N GLU A 49 10.49 15.31 13.75
CA GLU A 49 11.28 16.17 12.86
C GLU A 49 10.48 16.63 11.64
N ALA A 50 9.77 15.71 10.99
CA ALA A 50 8.97 16.02 9.81
C ALA A 50 7.82 16.98 10.11
N ILE A 51 7.11 16.80 11.24
CA ILE A 51 6.03 17.71 11.66
C ILE A 51 6.58 19.08 12.02
N THR A 52 7.69 19.15 12.76
CA THR A 52 8.35 20.44 13.08
C THR A 52 8.81 21.15 11.82
N ALA A 53 9.42 20.43 10.87
CA ALA A 53 9.82 20.99 9.58
C ALA A 53 8.63 21.46 8.75
N ALA A 54 7.53 20.69 8.72
CA ALA A 54 6.30 21.07 8.01
C ALA A 54 5.66 22.32 8.61
N ALA A 55 5.59 22.42 9.94
CA ALA A 55 5.11 23.61 10.63
C ALA A 55 5.99 24.83 10.36
N ALA A 56 7.31 24.66 10.31
CA ALA A 56 8.25 25.73 9.97
C ALA A 56 8.20 26.14 8.49
N ALA A 57 7.84 25.21 7.59
CA ALA A 57 7.77 25.46 6.16
C ALA A 57 6.53 26.26 5.71
N GLY A 58 5.54 26.46 6.59
CA GLY A 58 4.45 27.42 6.40
C GLY A 58 3.73 27.36 5.05
N ARG A 59 3.23 26.17 4.67
CA ARG A 59 2.31 26.01 3.53
C ARG A 59 0.87 25.92 4.00
#